data_AF-A0A6N8HPY4-F1
#
_entry.id   AF-A0A6N8HPY4-F1
#
_cell.length_a   1.000
_cell.length_b   1.000
_cell.length_c   1.000
_cell.angle_alpha   90.00
_cell.angle_beta   90.00
_cell.angle_gamma   90.00
#
_symmetry.space_group_name_H-M   'P 1'
#
loop_
_entity.id
_entity.type
_entity.pdbx_description
1 polymer ?
#
loop_
_entity_poly.entity_id
_entity_poly.type
_entity_poly.pdbx_seq_one_letter_code
_entity_poly.pdbx_strand_id
1 'polypeptide(L)' 'MVKITKDTVIGFIGTGVMGKSMAEHLLEDGYPIHIYTRTQEKAKPLLNKGLYGSLLFANWQRKLTF' A
#
# COMPACT_ATOMS: atom_id res chain seq x y z
N MET A 1 -2.54 -25.80 0.45
CA MET A 1 -2.07 -24.60 -0.29
C MET A 1 -3.09 -23.49 -0.06
N VAL A 2 -2.64 -22.30 0.34
CA VAL A 2 -3.52 -21.13 0.40
C VAL A 2 -3.72 -20.62 -1.03
N LYS A 3 -4.97 -20.44 -1.46
CA LYS A 3 -5.30 -19.83 -2.75
C LYS A 3 -5.50 -18.33 -2.55
N ILE A 4 -4.82 -17.53 -3.37
CA ILE A 4 -5.02 -16.08 -3.41
C ILE A 4 -6.09 -15.78 -4.45
N THR A 5 -7.21 -15.19 -4.02
CA THR A 5 -8.33 -14.77 -4.87
C THR A 5 -8.37 -13.25 -5.00
N LYS A 6 -9.20 -12.72 -5.90
CA LYS A 6 -9.35 -11.26 -6.07
C LYS A 6 -10.00 -10.58 -4.86
N ASP A 7 -10.61 -11.33 -3.96
CA ASP A 7 -11.13 -10.83 -2.68
C ASP A 7 -10.05 -10.80 -1.58
N THR A 8 -8.87 -11.38 -1.85
CA THR A 8 -7.78 -11.43 -0.88
C THR A 8 -7.07 -10.09 -0.82
N VAL A 9 -7.14 -9.44 0.34
CA VAL A 9 -6.46 -8.16 0.59
C VAL A 9 -4.98 -8.38 0.85
N ILE A 10 -4.13 -7.72 0.07
CA ILE A 10 -2.67 -7.84 0.17
C ILE A 10 -2.11 -6.66 0.98
N GLY A 11 -1.49 -6.95 2.11
CA GLY A 11 -0.69 -5.98 2.86
C GLY A 11 0.69 -5.82 2.24
N PHE A 12 1.04 -4.58 1.85
CA PHE A 12 2.27 -4.27 1.13
C PHE A 12 3.09 -3.22 1.89
N ILE A 13 4.25 -3.63 2.41
CA ILE A 13 5.12 -2.75 3.20
C ILE A 13 6.29 -2.26 2.34
N GLY A 14 6.31 -0.96 2.07
CA GLY A 14 7.41 -0.26 1.42
C GLY A 14 7.20 -0.05 -0.08
N THR A 15 7.09 1.21 -0.49
CA THR A 15 6.95 1.62 -1.90
C THR A 15 8.27 2.22 -2.42
N GLY A 16 9.34 1.43 -2.34
CA GLY A 16 10.62 1.80 -2.96
C GLY A 16 10.55 1.79 -4.50
N VAL A 17 11.71 1.92 -5.16
CA VAL A 17 11.79 1.89 -6.64
C VAL A 17 11.13 0.63 -7.22
N MET A 18 11.46 -0.56 -6.68
CA MET A 18 10.81 -1.81 -7.08
C MET A 18 9.42 -2.01 -6.47
N GLY A 19 9.26 -1.65 -5.19
CA GLY A 19 8.01 -1.86 -4.47
C GLY A 19 6.81 -1.15 -5.08
N LYS A 20 7.06 0.02 -5.69
CA LYS A 20 6.05 0.76 -6.44
C LYS A 20 5.48 -0.07 -7.61
N SER A 21 6.33 -0.57 -8.50
CA SER A 21 5.88 -1.32 -9.68
C SER A 21 5.20 -2.64 -9.31
N MET A 22 5.66 -3.33 -8.26
CA MET A 22 5.00 -4.54 -7.76
C MET A 22 3.58 -4.24 -7.25
N ALA A 23 3.42 -3.17 -6.47
CA ALA A 23 2.10 -2.74 -6.00
C ALA A 23 1.18 -2.30 -7.16
N GLU A 24 1.73 -1.64 -8.18
CA GLU A 24 0.97 -1.26 -9.39
C GLU A 24 0.43 -2.48 -10.12
N HIS A 25 1.25 -3.50 -10.38
CA HIS A 25 0.78 -4.70 -11.06
C HIS A 25 -0.32 -5.43 -10.26
N LEU A 26 -0.19 -5.50 -8.93
CA LEU A 26 -1.22 -6.11 -8.09
C LEU A 26 -2.56 -5.36 -8.17
N LEU A 27 -2.52 -4.03 -8.22
CA LEU A 27 -3.72 -3.19 -8.43
C LEU A 27 -4.31 -3.34 -9.82
N GLU A 28 -3.46 -3.32 -10.85
CA GLU A 28 -3.87 -3.45 -12.25
C GLU A 28 -4.48 -4.83 -12.52
N ASP A 29 -3.98 -5.86 -11.84
CA ASP A 29 -4.59 -7.19 -11.82
C ASP A 29 -5.90 -7.25 -11.01
N GLY A 30 -6.29 -6.18 -10.32
CA GLY A 30 -7.55 -6.08 -9.58
C GLY A 30 -7.50 -6.68 -8.18
N TYR A 31 -6.32 -6.85 -7.57
CA TYR A 31 -6.22 -7.21 -6.16
C TYR A 31 -6.40 -5.98 -5.27
N PRO A 32 -7.21 -6.05 -4.21
CA PRO A 32 -7.25 -5.02 -3.18
C PRO A 32 -5.94 -5.02 -2.40
N ILE A 33 -5.28 -3.87 -2.31
CA ILE A 33 -4.00 -3.75 -1.60
C ILE A 33 -4.04 -2.64 -0.54
N HIS A 34 -3.37 -2.88 0.59
CA HIS A 34 -3.10 -1.89 1.62
C HIS A 34 -1.61 -1.61 1.67
N ILE A 35 -1.23 -0.35 1.48
CA ILE A 35 0.16 0.06 1.49
C ILE A 35 0.54 0.72 2.80
N TYR A 36 1.64 0.25 3.37
CA TYR A 36 2.32 0.92 4.46
C TYR A 36 3.72 1.35 4.03
N THR A 37 4.04 2.64 4.11
CA THR A 37 5.36 3.16 3.75
C THR A 37 5.76 4.29 4.68
N ARG A 38 7.07 4.43 4.95
CA ARG A 38 7.62 5.53 5.76
C ARG A 38 7.61 6.85 4.99
N THR A 39 7.70 6.80 3.67
CA THR A 39 7.77 7.99 2.81
C THR A 39 6.47 8.13 2.02
N GLN A 40 5.59 9.03 2.48
CA GLN A 40 4.26 9.25 1.91
C GLN A 40 4.29 9.62 0.43
N GLU A 41 5.28 10.42 0.00
CA GLU A 41 5.42 10.88 -1.38
C GLU A 41 5.54 9.72 -2.37
N LYS A 42 6.13 8.61 -1.96
CA LYS A 42 6.30 7.43 -2.80
C LYS A 42 5.00 6.63 -2.98
N ALA A 43 4.02 6.82 -2.10
CA ALA A 43 2.69 6.21 -2.22
C ALA A 43 1.70 7.09 -3.02
N LYS A 44 1.96 8.39 -3.19
CA LYS A 44 1.06 9.31 -3.93
C LYS A 44 0.70 8.83 -5.34
N PRO A 45 1.63 8.34 -6.17
CA PRO A 45 1.28 7.87 -7.51
C PRO A 45 0.34 6.68 -7.50
N LEU A 46 0.42 5.85 -6.46
CA LEU A 46 -0.37 4.64 -6.30
C LEU A 46 -1.80 4.99 -5.83
N LEU A 47 -1.93 5.96 -4.92
CA LEU A 47 -3.24 6.47 -4.47
C LEU A 47 -4.09 7.00 -5.63
N ASN A 48 -3.48 7.70 -6.58
CA ASN A 48 -4.18 8.22 -7.77
C ASN A 48 -4.70 7.12 -8.71
N LYS A 49 -4.13 5.90 -8.64
CA LYS A 49 -4.53 4.75 -9.47
C LYS A 49 -5.71 3.94 -8.89
N GLY A 50 -6.41 4.47 -7.88
CA GLY A 50 -7.59 3.79 -7.30
C GLY A 50 -7.26 2.85 -6.14
N LEU A 51 -6.12 3.08 -5.48
CA LEU A 51 -5.80 2.40 -4.22
C LEU A 51 -6.84 2.77 -3.16
N TYR A 52 -7.69 1.81 -2.80
CA TYR A 52 -8.42 1.80 -1.53
C TYR A 52 -7.45 1.49 -0.37
N GLY A 53 -6.31 2.17 -0.37
CA GLY A 53 -5.41 2.15 0.75
C GLY A 53 -6.10 2.93 1.85
N SER A 54 -6.62 2.24 2.86
CA SER A 54 -6.52 2.80 4.20
C SER A 54 -5.07 3.21 4.36
N LEU A 55 -4.78 4.50 4.17
CA LEU A 55 -3.55 5.11 4.61
C LEU A 55 -3.62 4.99 6.12
N LEU A 56 -3.24 3.81 6.64
CA LEU A 56 -2.92 3.59 8.04
C LEU A 56 -1.62 4.34 8.23
N PHE A 57 -1.80 5.66 8.32
CA PHE A 57 -0.74 6.60 8.48
C PHE A 57 0.08 6.17 9.68
N ALA A 58 1.38 6.29 9.51
CA ALA A 58 2.35 6.57 10.55
C ALA A 58 2.03 7.86 11.36
N ASN A 59 0.77 8.29 11.47
CA ASN A 59 0.31 9.34 12.37
C ASN A 59 0.27 8.88 13.85
N TRP A 60 0.71 7.66 14.15
CA TRP A 60 1.02 7.23 15.52
C TRP A 60 2.48 7.46 15.95
N GLN A 61 3.42 7.77 15.05
CA GLN A 61 4.81 8.11 15.45
C GLN A 61 5.06 9.61 15.66
N ARG A 62 4.05 10.48 15.50
CA ARG A 62 4.13 11.92 15.86
C ARG A 62 2.97 12.41 16.73
N LYS A 63 2.34 11.51 17.49
CA LYS A 63 1.43 11.87 18.60
C LYS A 63 1.92 11.31 19.96
N LEU A 64 3.23 11.07 20.07
CA LEU A 64 3.93 10.78 21.33
C LEU A 64 5.22 11.61 21.46
N THR A 65 5.17 12.87 21.04
CA THR A 65 5.99 13.89 21.70
C THR A 65 5.16 14.40 22.85
N PHE A 66 5.61 14.08 24.06
CA PHE A 66 5.14 14.66 25.33
C PHE A 66 5.10 16.19 25.25
#